data_AF-A0A952GG58-F1
#
_entry.id   AF-A0A952GG58-F1
#
_cell.length_a   1.000
_cell.length_b   1.000
_cell.length_c   1.000
_cell.angle_alpha   90.00
_cell.angle_beta   90.00
_cell.angle_gamma   90.00
#
_symmetry.space_group_name_H-M   'P 1'
#
loop_
_entity.id
_entity.type
_entity.pdbx_description
1 polymer ?
#
loop_
_entity_poly.entity_id
_entity_poly.type
_entity_poly.pdbx_seq_one_letter_code
_entity_poly.pdbx_strand_id
1 'polypeptide(L)' 'MSHRVIYGEDDPRRHTAKLKAMLSGVADYAWHDVGKVNDPRAQALLKTTAEILLGLRKAYDEFEQEGEMIWRKAS' A
#
# COMPACT_ATOMS: atom_id res chain seq x y z
N MET A 1 -11.43 -15.20 17.76
CA MET A 1 -10.36 -14.39 18.37
C MET A 1 -9.30 -14.18 17.30
N SER A 2 -9.13 -12.96 16.78
CA SER A 2 -8.13 -12.69 15.73
C SER A 2 -6.78 -12.48 16.38
N HIS A 3 -5.83 -13.38 16.13
CA HIS A 3 -4.45 -13.25 16.58
C HIS A 3 -3.82 -12.12 15.75
N ARG A 4 -3.76 -10.91 16.31
CA ARG A 4 -2.96 -9.82 15.72
C ARG A 4 -1.51 -10.25 15.87
N VAL A 5 -0.93 -10.77 14.79
CA VAL A 5 0.51 -11.01 14.72
C VAL A 5 1.19 -9.65 14.82
N ILE A 6 1.84 -9.38 15.95
CA ILE A 6 2.64 -8.17 16.15
C ILE A 6 4.07 -8.54 15.76
N TYR A 7 4.50 -8.05 14.60
CA TYR A 7 5.87 -8.17 14.14
C TYR A 7 6.79 -7.22 14.91
N GLY A 8 8.04 -7.64 15.14
CA GLY A 8 9.11 -6.85 15.79
C GLY A 8 9.43 -5.57 15.03
N GLU A 9 10.12 -4.62 15.67
CA GLU A 9 10.49 -3.35 15.00
C GLU A 9 11.55 -3.51 13.91
N ASP A 10 12.31 -4.60 13.96
CA ASP A 10 13.29 -5.03 12.97
C ASP A 10 12.67 -5.90 11.85
N ASP A 11 11.42 -6.34 12.02
CA ASP A 11 10.74 -7.19 11.05
C ASP A 11 10.26 -6.35 9.85
N PRO A 12 10.74 -6.65 8.63
CA PRO A 12 10.33 -5.91 7.44
C PRO A 12 8.82 -5.94 7.21
N ARG A 13 8.11 -7.01 7.60
CA ARG A 13 6.64 -7.13 7.46
C ARG A 13 5.89 -6.04 8.23
N ARG A 14 6.43 -5.60 9.38
CA ARG A 14 5.83 -4.50 10.15
C ARG A 14 5.82 -3.22 9.34
N HIS A 15 6.96 -2.92 8.71
CA HIS A 15 7.16 -1.69 7.94
C HIS A 15 6.38 -1.71 6.63
N THR A 16 6.41 -2.83 5.90
CA THR A 16 5.65 -2.98 4.66
C THR A 16 4.14 -2.92 4.91
N ALA A 17 3.63 -3.56 5.96
CA ALA A 17 2.21 -3.48 6.32
C ALA A 17 1.78 -2.04 6.64
N LYS A 18 2.58 -1.29 7.41
CA LYS A 18 2.30 0.11 7.73
C LYS A 18 2.33 1.00 6.49
N LEU A 19 3.34 0.85 5.63
CA LEU A 19 3.48 1.62 4.40
C LEU A 19 2.32 1.34 3.44
N LYS A 20 1.95 0.07 3.23
CA LYS A 20 0.79 -0.29 2.40
C LYS A 20 -0.51 0.35 2.87
N ALA A 21 -0.75 0.36 4.19
CA ALA A 21 -1.94 1.01 4.75
C ALA A 21 -1.96 2.52 4.47
N MET A 22 -0.82 3.20 4.63
CA MET A 22 -0.68 4.63 4.33
C MET A 22 -0.88 4.92 2.83
N LEU A 23 -0.26 4.13 1.96
CA LEU A 23 -0.37 4.27 0.51
C LEU A 23 -1.82 4.06 0.03
N SER A 24 -2.50 3.02 0.53
CA SER A 24 -3.91 2.79 0.22
C SER A 24 -4.79 3.94 0.70
N GLY A 25 -4.59 4.44 1.93
CA GLY A 25 -5.39 5.56 2.43
C GLY A 25 -5.26 6.83 1.58
N VAL A 26 -4.06 7.14 1.09
CA VAL A 26 -3.85 8.30 0.20
C VAL A 26 -4.41 8.04 -1.20
N ALA A 27 -4.25 6.82 -1.74
CA ALA A 27 -4.82 6.46 -3.03
C ALA A 27 -6.36 6.54 -3.03
N ASP A 28 -7.00 6.03 -1.97
CA ASP A 28 -8.45 6.07 -1.79
C ASP A 28 -8.94 7.52 -1.70
N TYR A 29 -8.25 8.35 -0.91
CA TYR A 29 -8.53 9.78 -0.84
C TYR A 29 -8.46 10.45 -2.22
N ALA A 30 -7.35 10.22 -2.94
CA ALA A 30 -7.13 10.82 -4.25
C ALA A 30 -8.22 10.39 -5.25
N TRP A 31 -8.61 9.11 -5.27
CA TRP A 31 -9.65 8.58 -6.14
C TRP A 31 -11.04 9.16 -5.83
N HIS A 32 -11.42 9.20 -4.54
CA HIS A 32 -12.72 9.72 -4.12
C HIS A 32 -12.88 11.23 -4.36
N ASP A 33 -11.78 11.99 -4.31
CA ASP A 33 -11.81 13.44 -4.48
C ASP A 33 -11.76 13.90 -5.94
N VAL A 34 -11.47 13.02 -6.90
CA VAL A 34 -11.57 13.32 -8.35
C VAL A 34 -12.94 13.92 -8.68
N GLY A 35 -14.02 13.35 -8.16
CA GLY A 35 -15.39 13.81 -8.42
C GLY A 35 -15.79 15.10 -7.68
N LYS A 36 -14.96 15.58 -6.74
CA LYS A 36 -15.23 16.78 -5.94
C LYS A 36 -14.57 18.04 -6.50
N VAL A 37 -13.65 17.89 -7.45
CA VAL A 37 -12.91 19.01 -8.06
C VAL A 37 -13.39 19.25 -9.50
N ASN A 38 -13.54 20.53 -9.88
CA ASN A 38 -14.01 20.92 -11.21
C ASN A 38 -12.87 21.26 -12.19
N ASP A 39 -11.63 21.47 -11.71
CA ASP A 39 -10.47 21.70 -12.60
C ASP A 39 -10.02 20.36 -13.22
N PRO A 40 -10.09 20.19 -14.55
CA PRO A 40 -9.69 18.95 -15.22
C PRO A 40 -8.23 18.55 -14.98
N ARG A 41 -7.34 19.52 -14.75
CA ARG A 41 -5.93 19.25 -14.43
C ARG A 41 -5.78 18.67 -13.03
N ALA A 42 -6.58 19.16 -12.07
CA ALA A 42 -6.61 18.60 -10.72
C ALA A 42 -7.18 17.18 -10.73
N GLN A 43 -8.22 16.92 -11.51
CA GLN A 43 -8.75 15.56 -11.70
C GLN A 43 -7.70 14.60 -12.26
N ALA A 44 -6.97 15.02 -13.29
CA ALA A 44 -5.89 14.22 -13.87
C ALA A 44 -4.77 13.94 -12.84
N LEU A 45 -4.35 14.95 -12.08
CA LEU A 45 -3.34 14.79 -11.02
C LEU A 45 -3.78 13.78 -9.96
N LEU A 46 -5.02 13.89 -9.46
CA LEU A 46 -5.55 13.00 -8.43
C LEU A 46 -5.65 11.56 -8.95
N LYS A 47 -6.11 11.37 -10.18
CA LYS A 47 -6.17 10.04 -10.82
C LYS A 47 -4.79 9.41 -10.95
N THR A 48 -3.82 10.15 -11.48
CA THR A 48 -2.43 9.65 -11.63
C THR A 48 -1.79 9.37 -10.27
N THR A 49 -2.09 10.20 -9.26
CA THR A 49 -1.62 9.96 -7.89
C THR A 49 -2.15 8.64 -7.34
N ALA A 50 -3.45 8.38 -7.46
CA ALA A 50 -4.05 7.11 -7.04
C ALA A 50 -3.41 5.90 -7.75
N GLU A 51 -3.23 5.99 -9.07
CA GLU A 51 -2.63 4.91 -9.89
C GLU A 51 -1.19 4.60 -9.47
N ILE A 52 -0.34 5.63 -9.30
CA ILE A 52 1.06 5.44 -8.89
C ILE A 52 1.14 4.84 -7.49
N LEU A 53 0.34 5.34 -6.54
CA LEU A 53 0.36 4.84 -5.16
C LEU A 53 -0.11 3.38 -5.07
N LEU A 54 -1.12 2.99 -5.86
CA LEU A 54 -1.55 1.60 -5.97
C LEU A 54 -0.48 0.70 -6.61
N GLY A 55 0.23 1.20 -7.63
CA GLY A 55 1.38 0.51 -8.21
C GLY A 55 2.51 0.29 -7.20
N LEU A 56 2.83 1.32 -6.41
CA LEU A 56 3.82 1.21 -5.34
C LEU A 56 3.36 0.23 -4.24
N ARG A 57 2.09 0.27 -3.85
CA ARG A 57 1.52 -0.70 -2.89
C ARG A 57 1.67 -2.14 -3.40
N LYS A 58 1.45 -2.38 -4.69
CA LYS A 58 1.62 -3.70 -5.32
C LYS A 58 3.06 -4.20 -5.23
N ALA A 59 4.06 -3.34 -5.40
CA ALA A 59 5.46 -3.73 -5.23
C ALA A 59 5.77 -4.21 -3.79
N TYR A 60 5.13 -3.62 -2.78
CA TYR A 60 5.22 -4.14 -1.40
C TYR A 60 4.52 -5.48 -1.22
N ASP A 61 3.37 -5.70 -1.87
CA ASP A 61 2.69 -7.00 -1.87
C ASP A 61 3.58 -8.08 -2.52
N GLU A 62 4.30 -7.75 -3.59
CA GLU A 62 5.23 -8.65 -4.28
C GLU A 62 6.45 -8.99 -3.40
N PHE A 63 7.06 -7.98 -2.76
CA PHE A 63 8.15 -8.19 -1.80
C PHE A 63 7.75 -9.14 -0.67
N GLU A 64 6.56 -8.96 -0.08
CA GLU A 64 6.07 -9.86 0.98
C GLU A 64 5.85 -11.29 0.46
N GLN A 65 5.31 -11.47 -0.75
CA GLN A 65 5.11 -12.79 -1.34
C GLN A 65 6.44 -13.53 -1.60
N GLU A 66 7.45 -12.82 -2.11
CA GLU A 66 8.80 -13.36 -2.28
C GLU A 66 9.44 -13.70 -0.93
N GLY A 67 9.30 -12.82 0.06
CA GLY A 67 9.78 -13.04 1.43
C GLY A 67 9.15 -14.26 2.10
N GLU A 68 7.83 -14.43 2.01
CA GLU A 68 7.11 -15.59 2.56
C GLU A 68 7.59 -16.92 1.96
N MET A 69 7.95 -16.95 0.66
CA MET A 69 8.53 -18.14 0.03
C MET A 69 9.93 -18.47 0.58
N ILE A 70 10.72 -17.47 0.95
CA ILE A 70 12.06 -17.65 1.53
C ILE A 70 11.95 -18.06 3.00
N TRP A 71 11.10 -17.39 3.78
CA TRP A 71 10.93 -17.67 5.21
C TRP A 71 10.33 -19.04 5.48
N ARG A 72 9.41 -19.52 4.64
CA ARG A 72 8.88 -20.90 4.72
C ARG A 72 9.91 -21.97 4.35
N LYS A 73 10.94 -21.64 3.56
CA LYS A 73 12.04 -22.59 3.22
C LYS A 73 13.13 -22.66 4.29
N ALA A 74 13.23 -21.64 5.13
CA ALA A 74 14.23 -21.56 6.21
C ALA A 74 13.73 -22.13 7.55
N SER A 75 12.46 -22.56 7.63
CA SER A 75 11.84 -23.19 8.81
C SER A 75 11.72 -24.70 8.65
#